data_AF-A0A1I8MC23-F1
#
_entry.id   AF-A0A1I8MC23-F1
#
_cell.length_a   1.000
_cell.length_b   1.000
_cell.length_c   1.000
_cell.angle_alpha   90.00
_cell.angle_beta   90.00
_cell.angle_gamma   90.00
#
_symmetry.space_group_name_H-M   'P 1'
#
loop_
_entity.id
_entity.type
_entity.pdbx_description
1 polymer ?
#
loop_
_entity_poly.entity_id
_entity_poly.type
_entity_poly.pdbx_seq_one_letter_code
_entity_poly.pdbx_strand_id
1 'polypeptide(L)'
;MVRATSICPPYYGGGQQAKQKKSDYIFFIDADTHVDDKELLRELMTYDRKFCWPDVKLASKYPTVEPKASRYLNSGAFIGYAPEIWQLLQPSIENLEDDQLYYTKSYLNEELREKLGMKLDVESHIFQNLNGAKDDVKLDVDLDTNRGTLKNINFLTTPSVIHGNGPSKVELNAFANYLANTYNHKCLICQENRLKLDEKNLPIVTLALIGITPVPFFDMFLNHTAYIHYPKNRMHLFIYSGVEYLDAMAKSHLKKYEEEYLSAKIVLSTDQFDERRARQLAVQQAKQKKSDYIFFIDADTHVDDKELLRELMTYDRQFIAP
;
A
#
# COMPACT_ATOMS: atom_id res chain seq x y z
N MET A 1 6.29 -9.88 -8.88
CA MET A 1 7.65 -9.60 -9.40
C MET A 1 8.58 -9.73 -8.21
N VAL A 2 9.26 -10.86 -8.09
CA VAL A 2 10.03 -11.24 -6.88
C VAL A 2 11.36 -10.47 -6.88
N ARG A 3 11.64 -9.68 -5.83
CA ARG A 3 12.93 -9.01 -5.64
C ARG A 3 13.81 -9.86 -4.71
N ALA A 4 14.91 -10.38 -5.22
CA ALA A 4 15.95 -11.00 -4.40
C ALA A 4 16.88 -9.91 -3.86
N THR A 5 17.13 -9.89 -2.56
CA THR A 5 18.08 -8.96 -1.92
C THR A 5 19.17 -9.78 -1.23
N SER A 6 20.44 -9.56 -1.58
CA SER A 6 21.59 -10.18 -0.92
C SER A 6 22.03 -9.36 0.29
N ILE A 7 22.15 -9.97 1.47
CA ILE A 7 22.72 -9.33 2.66
C ILE A 7 24.05 -10.06 2.98
N CYS A 8 25.19 -9.41 2.76
CA CYS A 8 26.51 -9.93 3.12
C CYS A 8 26.97 -9.30 4.46
N PRO A 9 27.42 -10.09 5.46
CA PRO A 9 28.06 -9.55 6.66
C PRO A 9 29.54 -9.16 6.41
N PRO A 10 30.12 -8.22 7.19
CA PRO A 10 31.51 -7.78 7.02
C PRO A 10 32.54 -8.86 7.36
N TYR A 11 33.55 -9.01 6.50
CA TYR A 11 34.60 -10.03 6.59
C TYR A 11 35.71 -9.59 7.55
N TYR A 12 35.93 -10.33 8.64
CA TYR A 12 37.16 -10.23 9.45
C TYR A 12 38.07 -11.44 9.16
N GLY A 13 39.27 -11.16 8.65
CA GLY A 13 40.23 -12.16 8.21
C GLY A 13 40.96 -12.89 9.34
N GLY A 14 41.34 -14.14 9.08
CA GLY A 14 42.18 -14.98 9.95
C GLY A 14 42.08 -16.44 9.52
N GLY A 15 43.14 -16.97 8.91
CA GLY A 15 43.15 -18.28 8.24
C GLY A 15 43.22 -19.48 9.18
N GLN A 16 42.41 -20.49 8.88
CA GLN A 16 42.69 -21.93 9.03
C GLN A 16 41.52 -22.74 8.41
N GLN A 17 41.87 -23.73 7.56
CA GLN A 17 41.02 -24.74 6.91
C GLN A 17 39.60 -24.30 6.46
N ALA A 18 39.48 -23.91 5.19
CA ALA A 18 38.21 -23.53 4.57
C ALA A 18 37.27 -24.74 4.40
N LYS A 19 36.50 -25.06 5.44
CA LYS A 19 35.10 -25.47 5.22
C LYS A 19 34.44 -24.29 4.50
N GLN A 20 33.80 -24.55 3.37
CA GLN A 20 33.07 -23.55 2.58
C GLN A 20 32.11 -22.80 3.51
N LYS A 21 32.48 -21.58 3.93
CA LYS A 21 31.66 -20.76 4.84
C LYS A 21 30.41 -20.34 4.07
N LYS A 22 29.26 -20.93 4.42
CA LYS A 22 27.95 -20.42 4.04
C LYS A 22 27.83 -18.98 4.54
N SER A 23 28.09 -18.01 3.67
CA SER A 23 28.17 -16.58 4.03
C SER A 23 27.10 -15.73 3.33
N ASP A 24 26.41 -16.30 2.34
CA ASP A 24 25.37 -15.61 1.59
C ASP A 24 23.99 -16.15 1.99
N TYR A 25 23.14 -15.25 2.48
CA TYR A 25 21.72 -15.48 2.71
C TYR A 25 20.92 -14.82 1.58
N ILE A 26 19.87 -15.49 1.11
CA ILE A 26 18.95 -14.90 0.14
C ILE A 26 17.59 -14.75 0.79
N PHE A 27 17.08 -13.52 0.76
CA PHE A 27 15.73 -13.22 1.18
C PHE A 27 14.81 -13.07 -0.02
N PHE A 28 13.81 -13.96 -0.08
CA PHE A 28 12.72 -13.89 -1.03
C PHE A 28 11.49 -13.35 -0.31
N ILE A 29 10.91 -12.30 -0.86
CA ILE A 29 9.79 -11.58 -0.27
C ILE A 29 8.88 -11.07 -1.39
N ASP A 30 7.57 -11.22 -1.20
CA ASP A 30 6.58 -10.63 -2.09
C ASP A 30 6.54 -9.11 -1.90
N ALA A 31 6.15 -8.39 -2.94
CA ALA A 31 6.14 -6.93 -2.96
C ALA A 31 5.21 -6.31 -1.90
N ASP A 32 4.19 -7.06 -1.46
CA ASP A 32 3.19 -6.64 -0.46
C ASP A 32 3.56 -7.06 0.97
N THR A 33 4.85 -6.98 1.30
CA THR A 33 5.39 -7.40 2.60
C THR A 33 6.23 -6.29 3.20
N HIS A 34 6.10 -6.12 4.51
CA HIS A 34 6.86 -5.15 5.29
C HIS A 34 8.00 -5.82 6.06
N VAL A 35 9.14 -5.14 6.25
CA VAL A 35 10.31 -5.64 6.97
C VAL A 35 10.76 -4.62 8.01
N ASP A 36 10.85 -5.02 9.28
CA ASP A 36 11.11 -4.17 10.46
C ASP A 36 12.54 -4.35 11.03
N ASP A 37 13.23 -5.46 10.73
CA ASP A 37 14.60 -5.73 11.24
C ASP A 37 15.55 -6.27 10.15
N LYS A 38 16.82 -5.85 10.18
CA LYS A 38 17.90 -6.21 9.24
C LYS A 38 18.87 -7.28 9.77
N GLU A 39 18.78 -7.70 11.03
CA GLU A 39 19.88 -8.44 11.68
C GLU A 39 19.66 -9.94 11.99
N LEU A 40 18.72 -10.63 11.35
CA LEU A 40 18.32 -11.94 11.88
C LEU A 40 18.23 -13.03 10.83
N LEU A 41 19.31 -13.82 10.60
CA LEU A 41 19.26 -14.96 9.68
C LEU A 41 20.14 -16.15 10.07
N ARG A 42 19.50 -17.25 10.48
CA ARG A 42 20.06 -18.60 10.43
C ARG A 42 18.95 -19.60 10.09
N GLU A 43 19.32 -20.56 9.23
CA GLU A 43 18.51 -21.71 8.78
C GLU A 43 17.40 -21.41 7.77
N LEU A 44 17.01 -22.43 7.01
CA LEU A 44 16.03 -22.32 5.93
C LEU A 44 14.62 -22.28 6.54
N MET A 45 14.20 -21.08 6.94
CA MET A 45 12.89 -20.77 7.52
C MET A 45 11.90 -20.50 6.38
N THR A 46 11.06 -21.48 6.12
CA THR A 46 9.85 -21.33 5.31
C THR A 46 8.74 -20.72 6.16
N TYR A 47 7.94 -19.86 5.56
CA TYR A 47 6.91 -19.09 6.26
C TYR A 47 5.63 -19.90 6.46
N ASP A 48 4.75 -19.51 7.39
CA ASP A 48 3.57 -20.26 7.81
C ASP A 48 2.25 -19.44 7.83
N ARG A 49 1.13 -20.07 7.46
CA ARG A 49 -0.25 -19.54 7.45
C ARG A 49 -1.24 -20.48 8.17
N LYS A 50 -2.35 -19.91 8.62
CA LYS A 50 -3.44 -20.64 9.32
C LYS A 50 -4.22 -21.66 8.47
N PHE A 51 -4.08 -21.62 7.15
CA PHE A 51 -4.87 -22.44 6.23
C PHE A 51 -3.98 -23.22 5.27
N CYS A 52 -4.30 -24.49 4.97
CA CYS A 52 -3.63 -25.22 3.90
C CYS A 52 -4.21 -24.79 2.53
N TRP A 53 -3.37 -24.32 1.62
CA TRP A 53 -3.77 -23.86 0.29
C TRP A 53 -2.60 -24.00 -0.69
N PRO A 54 -2.88 -24.18 -2.00
CA PRO A 54 -4.22 -24.27 -2.59
C PRO A 54 -4.90 -25.61 -2.36
N ASP A 55 -4.14 -26.68 -2.12
CA ASP A 55 -4.69 -28.02 -1.94
C ASP A 55 -4.89 -28.37 -0.45
N VAL A 56 -6.13 -28.26 0.03
CA VAL A 56 -6.51 -28.60 1.41
C VAL A 56 -6.29 -30.08 1.75
N LYS A 57 -6.21 -30.97 0.76
CA LYS A 57 -5.99 -32.42 0.99
C LYS A 57 -4.59 -32.71 1.51
N LEU A 58 -3.65 -31.78 1.33
CA LEU A 58 -2.28 -31.90 1.82
C LEU A 58 -2.16 -31.60 3.32
N ALA A 59 -3.20 -31.06 3.96
CA ALA A 59 -3.16 -30.64 5.37
C ALA A 59 -2.75 -31.78 6.34
N SER A 60 -3.17 -33.02 6.07
CA SER A 60 -2.83 -34.18 6.90
C SER A 60 -1.36 -34.60 6.80
N LYS A 61 -0.65 -34.18 5.75
CA LYS A 61 0.77 -34.48 5.53
C LYS A 61 1.72 -33.53 6.27
N TYR A 62 1.22 -32.38 6.73
CA TYR A 62 2.03 -31.47 7.52
C TYR A 62 2.28 -32.03 8.93
N PRO A 63 3.45 -31.79 9.53
CA PRO A 63 3.67 -32.07 10.95
C PRO A 63 2.60 -31.41 11.83
N THR A 64 2.26 -32.04 12.96
CA THR A 64 1.38 -31.42 13.96
C THR A 64 2.14 -30.32 14.70
N VAL A 65 1.45 -29.22 14.98
CA VAL A 65 1.96 -28.08 15.74
C VAL A 65 1.05 -27.83 16.95
N GLU A 66 1.51 -27.01 17.87
CA GLU A 66 0.72 -26.64 19.05
C GLU A 66 -0.50 -25.78 18.69
N PRO A 67 -1.51 -25.69 19.58
CA PRO A 67 -2.67 -24.84 19.35
C PRO A 67 -2.27 -23.40 19.04
N LYS A 68 -2.99 -22.78 18.10
CA LYS A 68 -2.74 -21.43 17.58
C LYS A 68 -1.45 -21.25 16.78
N ALA A 69 -0.53 -22.21 16.75
CA ALA A 69 0.60 -22.13 15.86
C ALA A 69 0.11 -22.20 14.42
N SER A 70 0.78 -21.48 13.54
CA SER A 70 0.56 -21.64 12.11
C SER A 70 1.17 -23.01 11.73
N ARG A 71 0.49 -23.79 10.87
CA ARG A 71 0.91 -25.17 10.54
C ARG A 71 1.38 -25.37 9.10
N TYR A 72 0.96 -24.49 8.19
CA TYR A 72 1.02 -24.72 6.76
C TYR A 72 1.92 -23.70 6.07
N LEU A 73 2.72 -24.13 5.12
CA LEU A 73 3.66 -23.26 4.42
C LEU A 73 2.94 -22.06 3.75
N ASN A 74 3.62 -20.90 3.73
CA ASN A 74 3.30 -19.74 2.91
C ASN A 74 4.51 -19.41 2.00
N SER A 75 4.34 -19.24 0.70
CA SER A 75 5.44 -18.95 -0.24
C SER A 75 5.80 -17.48 -0.36
N GLY A 76 5.00 -16.57 0.20
CA GLY A 76 5.17 -15.13 0.04
C GLY A 76 6.46 -14.58 0.64
N ALA A 77 7.09 -15.31 1.57
CA ALA A 77 8.45 -15.02 1.99
C ALA A 77 9.15 -16.27 2.50
N PHE A 78 10.46 -16.34 2.34
CA PHE A 78 11.30 -17.35 2.99
C PHE A 78 12.75 -16.90 2.99
N ILE A 79 13.53 -17.50 3.88
CA ILE A 79 14.96 -17.31 3.91
C ILE A 79 15.69 -18.62 4.10
N GLY A 80 16.92 -18.67 3.61
CA GLY A 80 17.87 -19.74 3.78
C GLY A 80 19.22 -19.36 3.19
N TYR A 81 20.16 -20.28 3.31
CA TYR A 81 21.46 -20.17 2.68
C TYR A 81 21.35 -20.32 1.16
N ALA A 82 22.13 -19.54 0.42
CA ALA A 82 22.07 -19.52 -1.05
C ALA A 82 22.19 -20.91 -1.72
N PRO A 83 23.10 -21.83 -1.30
CA PRO A 83 23.21 -23.15 -1.91
C PRO A 83 21.96 -24.01 -1.74
N GLU A 84 21.32 -23.95 -0.58
CA GLU A 84 20.10 -24.68 -0.26
C GLU A 84 18.90 -24.12 -1.02
N ILE A 85 18.77 -22.79 -1.10
CA ILE A 85 17.71 -22.17 -1.90
C ILE A 85 17.92 -22.49 -3.38
N TRP A 86 19.15 -22.43 -3.88
CA TRP A 86 19.45 -22.79 -5.26
C TRP A 86 19.05 -24.23 -5.58
N GLN A 87 19.30 -25.17 -4.66
CA GLN A 87 18.86 -26.56 -4.78
C GLN A 87 17.32 -26.68 -4.77
N LEU A 88 16.64 -25.93 -3.90
CA LEU A 88 15.18 -25.89 -3.84
C LEU A 88 14.55 -25.37 -5.14
N LEU A 89 15.25 -24.49 -5.87
CA LEU A 89 14.79 -23.88 -7.12
C LEU A 89 15.25 -24.63 -8.40
N GLN A 90 16.02 -25.72 -8.28
CA GLN A 90 16.48 -26.49 -9.45
C GLN A 90 15.34 -27.11 -10.27
N PRO A 91 14.30 -27.70 -9.65
CA PRO A 91 13.16 -28.22 -10.41
C PRO A 91 12.44 -27.09 -11.15
N SER A 92 12.17 -27.28 -12.44
CA SER A 92 11.44 -26.30 -13.25
C SER A 92 9.96 -26.24 -12.84
N ILE A 93 9.42 -25.02 -12.80
CA ILE A 93 7.99 -24.73 -12.63
C ILE A 93 7.51 -23.96 -13.87
N GLU A 94 6.29 -24.24 -14.36
CA GLU A 94 5.73 -23.48 -15.48
C GLU A 94 5.30 -22.06 -15.04
N ASN A 95 5.31 -21.09 -15.95
CA ASN A 95 5.03 -19.67 -15.63
C ASN A 95 3.63 -19.41 -15.02
N LEU A 96 2.68 -20.33 -15.17
CA LEU A 96 1.31 -20.23 -14.66
C LEU A 96 1.02 -21.19 -13.50
N GLU A 97 2.01 -21.97 -13.07
CA GLU A 97 1.86 -22.86 -11.94
C GLU A 97 1.93 -22.08 -10.62
N ASP A 98 1.22 -22.60 -9.62
CA ASP A 98 1.11 -22.00 -8.30
C ASP A 98 2.41 -22.22 -7.51
N ASP A 99 3.13 -21.12 -7.24
CA ASP A 99 4.39 -21.11 -6.50
C ASP A 99 4.22 -21.70 -5.09
N GLN A 100 3.12 -21.38 -4.43
CA GLN A 100 2.77 -21.89 -3.11
C GLN A 100 2.60 -23.42 -3.10
N LEU A 101 1.96 -24.00 -4.12
CA LEU A 101 1.82 -25.45 -4.27
C LEU A 101 3.18 -26.10 -4.56
N TYR A 102 4.03 -25.45 -5.35
CA TYR A 102 5.40 -25.90 -5.61
C TYR A 102 6.21 -26.03 -4.32
N TYR A 103 6.26 -24.97 -3.51
CA TYR A 103 7.00 -24.99 -2.24
C TYR A 103 6.35 -25.93 -1.22
N THR A 104 5.02 -26.03 -1.21
CA THR A 104 4.29 -26.99 -0.37
C THR A 104 4.68 -28.43 -0.69
N LYS A 105 4.67 -28.82 -1.97
CA LYS A 105 5.08 -30.17 -2.39
C LYS A 105 6.54 -30.45 -2.04
N SER A 106 7.41 -29.45 -2.19
CA SER A 106 8.83 -29.55 -1.83
C SER A 106 9.03 -29.75 -0.33
N TYR A 107 8.32 -28.99 0.52
CA TYR A 107 8.39 -29.12 1.98
C TYR A 107 7.79 -30.44 2.49
N LEU A 108 6.74 -30.94 1.83
CA LEU A 108 6.10 -32.21 2.20
C LEU A 108 6.87 -33.45 1.71
N ASN A 109 7.90 -33.28 0.89
CA ASN A 109 8.86 -34.33 0.60
C ASN A 109 9.84 -34.43 1.78
N GLU A 110 9.69 -35.46 2.61
CA GLU A 110 10.49 -35.62 3.84
C GLU A 110 11.99 -35.71 3.57
N GLU A 111 12.41 -36.44 2.53
CA GLU A 111 13.82 -36.56 2.15
C GLU A 111 14.40 -35.21 1.74
N LEU A 112 13.67 -34.44 0.92
CA LEU A 112 14.10 -33.11 0.50
C LEU A 112 14.12 -32.13 1.67
N ARG A 113 13.09 -32.18 2.53
CA ARG A 113 12.97 -31.34 3.72
C ARG A 113 14.15 -31.55 4.67
N GLU A 114 14.49 -32.80 4.95
CA GLU A 114 15.62 -33.16 5.82
C GLU A 114 16.95 -32.80 5.17
N LYS A 115 17.13 -33.10 3.88
CA LYS A 115 18.35 -32.77 3.12
C LYS A 115 18.66 -31.28 3.12
N LEU A 116 17.65 -30.44 2.92
CA LEU A 116 17.80 -28.97 2.86
C LEU A 116 17.66 -28.30 4.22
N GLY A 117 17.28 -29.04 5.27
CA GLY A 117 17.03 -28.50 6.61
C GLY A 117 15.90 -27.47 6.63
N MET A 118 14.81 -27.72 5.89
CA MET A 118 13.68 -26.78 5.82
C MET A 118 12.84 -26.83 7.10
N LYS A 119 12.48 -25.67 7.64
CA LYS A 119 11.63 -25.51 8.83
C LYS A 119 10.52 -24.52 8.58
N LEU A 120 9.42 -24.61 9.31
CA LEU A 120 8.36 -23.60 9.31
C LEU A 120 8.49 -22.68 10.54
N ASP A 121 8.33 -21.38 10.34
CA ASP A 121 8.21 -20.40 11.43
C ASP A 121 6.79 -20.42 12.02
N VAL A 122 6.48 -21.51 12.73
CA VAL A 122 5.12 -21.83 13.21
C VAL A 122 4.60 -20.87 14.29
N GLU A 123 5.50 -20.18 14.99
CA GLU A 123 5.22 -19.24 16.09
C GLU A 123 5.41 -17.76 15.69
N SER A 124 5.69 -17.49 14.41
CA SER A 124 5.90 -16.14 13.89
C SER A 124 7.03 -15.37 14.57
N HIS A 125 8.18 -16.00 14.79
CA HIS A 125 9.39 -15.35 15.32
C HIS A 125 9.97 -14.35 14.33
N ILE A 126 9.94 -14.69 13.04
CA ILE A 126 10.46 -13.86 11.95
C ILE A 126 9.30 -13.32 11.12
N PHE A 127 8.31 -14.14 10.82
CA PHE A 127 7.30 -13.82 9.84
C PHE A 127 5.87 -13.89 10.39
N GLN A 128 5.06 -12.88 10.09
CA GLN A 128 3.66 -12.77 10.51
C GLN A 128 2.72 -12.59 9.33
N ASN A 129 2.02 -13.67 8.97
CA ASN A 129 0.96 -13.63 7.96
C ASN A 129 -0.29 -13.06 8.62
N LEU A 130 -0.96 -12.12 7.96
CA LEU A 130 -2.15 -11.49 8.54
C LEU A 130 -3.44 -12.26 8.23
N ASN A 131 -3.50 -13.01 7.13
CA ASN A 131 -4.71 -13.74 6.75
C ASN A 131 -5.04 -14.86 7.75
N GLY A 132 -6.15 -14.72 8.45
CA GLY A 132 -6.60 -15.63 9.51
C GLY A 132 -5.89 -15.44 10.86
N ALA A 133 -4.99 -14.46 10.98
CA ALA A 133 -4.22 -14.19 12.21
C ALA A 133 -4.28 -12.71 12.61
N LYS A 134 -5.26 -11.95 12.12
CA LYS A 134 -5.49 -10.55 12.51
C LYS A 134 -5.66 -10.38 14.02
N ASP A 135 -6.41 -11.30 14.64
CA ASP A 135 -6.68 -11.26 16.08
C ASP A 135 -5.51 -11.82 16.91
N ASP A 136 -4.49 -12.38 16.25
CA ASP A 136 -3.27 -12.88 16.89
C ASP A 136 -2.21 -11.80 17.03
N VAL A 137 -2.44 -10.61 16.48
CA VAL A 137 -1.48 -9.50 16.51
C VAL A 137 -2.03 -8.27 17.19
N LYS A 138 -1.14 -7.53 17.84
CA LYS A 138 -1.41 -6.22 18.41
C LYS A 138 -0.32 -5.24 18.00
N LEU A 139 -0.72 -4.07 17.54
CA LEU A 139 0.18 -2.94 17.40
C LEU A 139 0.50 -2.41 18.80
N ASP A 140 1.74 -2.57 19.22
CA ASP A 140 2.26 -1.97 20.43
C ASP A 140 2.93 -0.64 20.06
N VAL A 141 2.53 0.45 20.72
CA VAL A 141 3.05 1.78 20.44
C VAL A 141 3.80 2.25 21.67
N ASP A 142 5.09 2.51 21.50
CA ASP A 142 5.92 3.10 22.53
C ASP A 142 5.40 4.52 22.83
N LEU A 143 5.02 4.81 24.07
CA LEU A 143 4.34 6.07 24.42
C LEU A 143 5.26 7.30 24.38
N ASP A 144 6.57 7.11 24.54
CA ASP A 144 7.54 8.20 24.55
C ASP A 144 7.92 8.61 23.12
N THR A 145 8.08 7.62 22.23
CA THR A 145 8.52 7.80 20.85
C THR A 145 7.41 7.67 19.82
N ASN A 146 6.21 7.24 20.22
CA ASN A 146 5.09 6.92 19.33
C ASN A 146 5.46 5.96 18.17
N ARG A 147 6.51 5.14 18.35
CA ARG A 147 6.93 4.14 17.38
C ARG A 147 6.10 2.87 17.56
N GLY A 148 5.58 2.36 16.45
CA GLY A 148 4.82 1.12 16.43
C GLY A 148 5.73 -0.09 16.27
N THR A 149 5.35 -1.19 16.92
CA THR A 149 5.91 -2.52 16.72
C THR A 149 4.74 -3.51 16.72
N LEU A 150 4.70 -4.42 15.74
CA LEU A 150 3.65 -5.44 15.70
C LEU A 150 4.09 -6.65 16.54
N LYS A 151 3.25 -7.07 17.49
CA LYS A 151 3.50 -8.24 18.35
C LYS A 151 2.50 -9.33 18.07
N ASN A 152 2.95 -10.57 17.97
CA ASN A 152 2.06 -11.73 18.03
C ASN A 152 1.77 -12.02 19.51
N ILE A 153 0.51 -11.94 19.92
CA ILE A 153 0.11 -12.05 21.34
C ILE A 153 -0.02 -13.50 21.81
N ASN A 154 -0.08 -14.48 20.89
CA ASN A 154 -0.18 -15.88 21.27
C ASN A 154 1.19 -16.46 21.66
N PHE A 155 2.24 -16.05 20.95
CA PHE A 155 3.61 -16.53 21.17
C PHE A 155 4.54 -15.47 21.77
N LEU A 156 4.03 -14.27 22.02
CA LEU A 156 4.79 -13.12 22.55
C LEU A 156 6.02 -12.77 21.68
N THR A 157 5.92 -13.02 20.37
CA THR A 157 6.96 -12.72 19.39
C THR A 157 6.79 -11.34 18.78
N THR A 158 7.89 -10.79 18.28
CA THR A 158 7.92 -9.52 17.53
C THR A 158 8.43 -9.82 16.12
N PRO A 159 7.54 -10.20 15.18
CA PRO A 159 7.92 -10.59 13.83
C PRO A 159 8.62 -9.46 13.09
N SER A 160 9.75 -9.77 12.45
CA SER A 160 10.49 -8.83 11.60
C SER A 160 9.84 -8.63 10.24
N VAL A 161 9.00 -9.55 9.78
CA VAL A 161 8.41 -9.54 8.44
C VAL A 161 6.90 -9.68 8.57
N ILE A 162 6.14 -8.74 8.02
CA ILE A 162 4.68 -8.74 8.12
C ILE A 162 4.10 -8.81 6.71
N HIS A 163 3.33 -9.87 6.43
CA HIS A 163 2.78 -10.12 5.11
C HIS A 163 1.26 -9.97 5.14
N GLY A 164 0.76 -9.00 4.40
CA GLY A 164 -0.68 -8.83 4.15
C GLY A 164 -1.20 -9.82 3.12
N ASN A 165 -1.02 -11.12 3.34
CA ASN A 165 -1.42 -12.15 2.37
C ASN A 165 -2.95 -12.21 2.17
N GLY A 166 -3.39 -12.69 1.01
CA GLY A 166 -4.81 -12.83 0.70
C GLY A 166 -5.61 -11.52 0.87
N PRO A 167 -6.75 -11.52 1.59
CA PRO A 167 -7.60 -10.34 1.75
C PRO A 167 -7.08 -9.34 2.80
N SER A 168 -5.88 -9.53 3.37
CA SER A 168 -5.37 -8.72 4.50
C SER A 168 -4.52 -7.50 4.11
N LYS A 169 -4.67 -7.01 2.88
CA LYS A 169 -3.91 -5.86 2.35
C LYS A 169 -4.27 -4.56 3.06
N VAL A 170 -5.55 -4.37 3.38
CA VAL A 170 -6.03 -3.16 4.08
C VAL A 170 -5.53 -3.14 5.52
N GLU A 171 -5.53 -4.30 6.20
CA GLU A 171 -4.90 -4.45 7.52
C GLU A 171 -3.41 -4.10 7.49
N LEU A 172 -2.67 -4.60 6.50
CA LEU A 172 -1.26 -4.26 6.34
C LEU A 172 -1.08 -2.75 6.15
N ASN A 173 -1.88 -2.11 5.30
CA ASN A 173 -1.83 -0.65 5.09
C ASN A 173 -2.05 0.11 6.40
N ALA A 174 -2.97 -0.34 7.26
CA ALA A 174 -3.22 0.28 8.55
C ALA A 174 -2.03 0.16 9.50
N PHE A 175 -1.42 -1.02 9.60
CA PHE A 175 -0.22 -1.21 10.42
C PHE A 175 0.99 -0.44 9.88
N ALA A 176 1.18 -0.43 8.56
CA ALA A 176 2.31 0.22 7.90
C ALA A 176 2.41 1.73 8.18
N ASN A 177 1.32 2.39 8.60
CA ASN A 177 1.33 3.78 9.04
C ASN A 177 2.15 4.03 10.32
N TYR A 178 2.45 2.98 11.10
CA TYR A 178 3.13 3.07 12.39
C TYR A 178 4.41 2.23 12.48
N LEU A 179 4.61 1.31 11.55
CA LEU A 179 5.77 0.41 11.49
C LEU A 179 6.92 0.99 10.66
N ALA A 180 8.12 0.39 10.77
CA ALA A 180 9.38 0.85 10.17
C ALA A 180 9.61 2.37 10.23
N ASN A 181 9.35 2.96 11.40
CA ASN A 181 9.65 4.36 11.66
C ASN A 181 8.94 5.34 10.69
N THR A 182 7.73 5.00 10.26
CA THR A 182 6.87 5.88 9.45
C THR A 182 6.22 6.99 10.28
N TYR A 183 6.09 6.80 11.59
CA TYR A 183 5.49 7.75 12.53
C TYR A 183 6.27 7.83 13.85
N ASN A 184 6.44 9.05 14.35
CA ASN A 184 6.98 9.37 15.69
C ASN A 184 6.47 10.78 16.06
N HIS A 185 5.32 10.85 16.74
CA HIS A 185 4.54 12.09 17.02
C HIS A 185 4.07 12.87 15.77
N LYS A 186 4.66 12.61 14.62
CA LYS A 186 4.36 13.13 13.30
C LYS A 186 4.66 12.06 12.26
N CYS A 187 4.01 12.17 11.10
CA CYS A 187 4.35 11.34 9.95
C CYS A 187 5.76 11.70 9.44
N LEU A 188 6.68 10.74 9.48
CA LEU A 188 8.06 10.90 9.06
C LEU A 188 8.18 10.77 7.53
N ILE A 189 7.49 9.78 6.95
CA ILE A 189 7.51 9.55 5.50
C ILE A 189 6.78 10.64 4.70
N CYS A 190 5.83 11.34 5.32
CA CYS A 190 5.09 12.45 4.69
C CYS A 190 5.97 13.68 4.43
N GLN A 191 7.19 13.72 4.99
CA GLN A 191 8.16 14.78 4.77
C GLN A 191 9.24 14.38 3.75
N GLU A 192 9.29 13.11 3.36
CA GLU A 192 10.25 12.61 2.38
C GLU A 192 9.81 12.94 0.95
N ASN A 193 10.78 13.33 0.12
CA ASN A 193 10.60 13.55 -1.32
C ASN A 193 9.47 14.53 -1.69
N ARG A 194 9.26 15.58 -0.88
CA ARG A 194 8.27 16.62 -1.16
C ARG A 194 8.56 17.28 -2.51
N LEU A 195 7.54 17.36 -3.37
CA LEU A 195 7.60 18.11 -4.62
C LEU A 195 7.73 19.60 -4.31
N LYS A 196 8.73 20.25 -4.91
CA LYS A 196 8.87 21.70 -4.90
C LYS A 196 8.11 22.28 -6.09
N LEU A 197 7.10 23.10 -5.82
CA LEU A 197 6.34 23.78 -6.87
C LEU A 197 7.18 24.93 -7.45
N ASP A 198 7.29 24.96 -8.78
CA ASP A 198 7.86 26.10 -9.52
C ASP A 198 6.73 27.06 -9.91
N GLU A 199 6.70 28.24 -9.29
CA GLU A 199 5.68 29.26 -9.57
C GLU A 199 5.61 29.67 -11.05
N LYS A 200 6.70 29.51 -11.81
CA LYS A 200 6.69 29.82 -13.25
C LYS A 200 6.09 28.70 -14.08
N ASN A 201 6.09 27.47 -13.57
CA ASN A 201 5.72 26.25 -14.27
C ASN A 201 4.79 25.36 -13.43
N LEU A 202 3.78 25.96 -12.81
CA LEU A 202 2.80 25.22 -12.00
C LEU A 202 2.03 24.20 -12.85
N PRO A 203 1.75 22.97 -12.37
CA PRO A 203 0.99 21.97 -13.13
C PRO A 203 -0.40 22.45 -13.60
N ILE A 204 -0.95 21.86 -14.66
CA ILE A 204 -2.32 22.12 -15.10
C ILE A 204 -3.27 21.27 -14.27
N VAL A 205 -4.30 21.88 -13.68
CA VAL A 205 -5.25 21.19 -12.79
C VAL A 205 -6.66 21.26 -13.35
N THR A 206 -7.41 20.16 -13.32
CA THR A 206 -8.87 20.21 -13.45
C THR A 206 -9.49 20.34 -12.06
N LEU A 207 -10.18 21.45 -11.79
CA LEU A 207 -11.00 21.62 -10.60
C LEU A 207 -12.41 21.13 -10.89
N ALA A 208 -12.82 20.05 -10.22
CA ALA A 208 -14.12 19.42 -10.39
C ALA A 208 -14.99 19.64 -9.14
N LEU A 209 -15.98 20.52 -9.27
CA LEU A 209 -16.95 20.88 -8.23
C LEU A 209 -18.22 20.05 -8.39
N ILE A 210 -18.59 19.27 -7.38
CA ILE A 210 -19.58 18.20 -7.49
C ILE A 210 -20.73 18.40 -6.50
N GLY A 211 -21.90 18.87 -6.98
CA GLY A 211 -23.13 18.98 -6.20
C GLY A 211 -24.11 17.86 -6.55
N ILE A 212 -24.13 16.77 -5.78
CA ILE A 212 -24.96 15.58 -6.07
C ILE A 212 -26.34 15.69 -5.42
N THR A 213 -26.38 16.19 -4.19
CA THR A 213 -27.58 16.32 -3.37
C THR A 213 -27.83 17.79 -3.02
N PRO A 214 -29.05 18.15 -2.56
CA PRO A 214 -29.29 19.49 -2.05
C PRO A 214 -28.40 19.77 -0.84
N VAL A 215 -27.59 20.83 -0.92
CA VAL A 215 -26.72 21.29 0.16
C VAL A 215 -26.99 22.76 0.47
N PRO A 216 -26.98 23.18 1.75
CA PRO A 216 -27.09 24.59 2.10
C PRO A 216 -25.83 25.35 1.68
N PHE A 217 -25.97 26.66 1.45
CA PHE A 217 -24.83 27.57 1.16
C PHE A 217 -23.98 27.17 -0.06
N PHE A 218 -24.57 26.55 -1.07
CA PHE A 218 -23.86 26.14 -2.29
C PHE A 218 -23.17 27.30 -3.02
N ASP A 219 -23.78 28.49 -2.98
CA ASP A 219 -23.18 29.73 -3.49
C ASP A 219 -21.90 30.11 -2.73
N MET A 220 -21.88 29.94 -1.40
CA MET A 220 -20.68 30.14 -0.58
C MET A 220 -19.60 29.11 -0.92
N PHE A 221 -19.96 27.84 -1.06
CA PHE A 221 -19.05 26.77 -1.51
C PHE A 221 -18.39 27.13 -2.85
N LEU A 222 -19.20 27.49 -3.85
CA LEU A 222 -18.70 27.91 -5.17
C LEU A 222 -17.79 29.14 -5.03
N ASN A 223 -18.15 30.12 -4.21
CA ASN A 223 -17.34 31.32 -4.02
C ASN A 223 -15.99 31.01 -3.36
N HIS A 224 -15.96 30.16 -2.32
CA HIS A 224 -14.72 29.77 -1.63
C HIS A 224 -13.77 29.02 -2.56
N THR A 225 -14.28 28.11 -3.39
CA THR A 225 -13.45 27.36 -4.34
C THR A 225 -12.84 28.25 -5.43
N ALA A 226 -13.48 29.37 -5.79
CA ALA A 226 -12.88 30.38 -6.68
C ALA A 226 -11.74 31.20 -6.04
N TYR A 227 -11.56 31.14 -4.71
CA TYR A 227 -10.49 31.78 -3.96
C TYR A 227 -9.37 30.83 -3.52
N ILE A 228 -9.40 29.56 -3.94
CA ILE A 228 -8.25 28.67 -3.82
C ILE A 228 -7.05 29.38 -4.46
N HIS A 229 -5.93 29.42 -3.75
CA HIS A 229 -4.72 30.11 -4.20
C HIS A 229 -4.02 29.27 -5.26
N TYR A 230 -4.58 29.22 -6.45
CA TYR A 230 -3.97 28.61 -7.63
C TYR A 230 -4.36 29.42 -8.87
N PRO A 231 -3.45 29.69 -9.83
CA PRO A 231 -3.79 30.53 -10.97
C PRO A 231 -4.91 29.91 -11.80
N LYS A 232 -6.04 30.59 -11.97
CA LYS A 232 -7.17 30.08 -12.76
C LYS A 232 -6.79 29.80 -14.22
N ASN A 233 -5.85 30.57 -14.77
CA ASN A 233 -5.26 30.33 -16.10
C ASN A 233 -4.32 29.11 -16.16
N ARG A 234 -4.16 28.37 -15.06
CA ARG A 234 -3.55 27.03 -14.99
C ARG A 234 -4.59 25.95 -14.63
N MET A 235 -5.89 26.29 -14.69
CA MET A 235 -6.97 25.41 -14.26
C MET A 235 -8.05 25.25 -15.34
N HIS A 236 -8.58 24.03 -15.46
CA HIS A 236 -9.84 23.76 -16.13
C HIS A 236 -10.94 23.63 -15.08
N LEU A 237 -12.07 24.29 -15.27
CA LEU A 237 -13.21 24.22 -14.36
C LEU A 237 -14.23 23.19 -14.87
N PHE A 238 -14.67 22.31 -13.99
CA PHE A 238 -15.78 21.39 -14.21
C PHE A 238 -16.77 21.54 -13.07
N ILE A 239 -18.05 21.82 -13.37
CA ILE A 239 -19.11 21.91 -12.37
C ILE A 239 -20.18 20.89 -12.71
N TYR A 240 -20.54 20.04 -11.75
CA TYR A 240 -21.72 19.19 -11.84
C TYR A 240 -22.75 19.61 -10.79
N SER A 241 -23.97 19.83 -11.26
CA SER A 241 -25.17 20.05 -10.45
C SER A 241 -26.14 18.93 -10.76
N GLY A 242 -26.37 18.04 -9.80
CA GLY A 242 -27.25 16.87 -9.93
C GLY A 242 -28.71 17.14 -9.57
N VAL A 243 -29.02 18.32 -9.04
CA VAL A 243 -30.37 18.69 -8.60
C VAL A 243 -30.73 20.10 -9.08
N GLU A 244 -31.99 20.27 -9.53
CA GLU A 244 -32.48 21.50 -10.16
C GLU A 244 -32.26 22.76 -9.31
N TYR A 245 -32.39 22.61 -7.99
CA TYR A 245 -32.18 23.71 -7.03
C TYR A 245 -30.78 24.34 -7.11
N LEU A 246 -29.75 23.56 -7.47
CA LEU A 246 -28.36 24.04 -7.54
C LEU A 246 -28.00 24.64 -8.92
N ASP A 247 -28.78 24.36 -9.97
CA ASP A 247 -28.45 24.70 -11.36
C ASP A 247 -28.28 26.20 -11.58
N ALA A 248 -29.14 27.03 -10.98
CA ALA A 248 -29.08 28.48 -11.14
C ALA A 248 -27.79 29.07 -10.54
N MET A 249 -27.38 28.58 -9.37
CA MET A 249 -26.14 28.99 -8.70
C MET A 249 -24.91 28.52 -9.49
N ALA A 250 -24.90 27.27 -9.97
CA ALA A 250 -23.83 26.73 -10.80
C ALA A 250 -23.65 27.51 -12.11
N LYS A 251 -24.74 27.83 -12.82
CA LYS A 251 -24.72 28.66 -14.05
C LYS A 251 -24.20 30.06 -13.78
N SER A 252 -24.66 30.71 -12.72
CA SER A 252 -24.22 32.05 -12.32
C SER A 252 -22.73 32.08 -12.04
N HIS A 253 -22.22 31.08 -11.32
CA HIS A 253 -20.81 30.96 -11.00
C HIS A 253 -19.95 30.71 -12.25
N LEU A 254 -20.37 29.80 -13.13
CA LEU A 254 -19.66 29.55 -14.40
C LEU A 254 -19.53 30.84 -15.21
N LYS A 255 -20.64 31.54 -15.44
CA LYS A 255 -20.65 32.81 -16.20
C LYS A 255 -19.74 33.88 -15.59
N LYS A 256 -19.59 33.89 -14.26
CA LYS A 256 -18.76 34.86 -13.57
C LYS A 256 -17.26 34.64 -13.81
N TYR A 257 -16.82 33.39 -13.88
CA TYR A 257 -15.38 33.06 -13.86
C TYR A 257 -14.87 32.32 -15.10
N GLU A 258 -15.74 31.91 -16.03
CA GLU A 258 -15.36 31.04 -17.17
C GLU A 258 -14.17 31.57 -18.00
N GLU A 259 -14.07 32.89 -18.16
CA GLU A 259 -12.99 33.56 -18.91
C GLU A 259 -11.65 33.60 -18.16
N GLU A 260 -11.64 33.41 -16.84
CA GLU A 260 -10.41 33.35 -16.04
C GLU A 260 -9.75 31.95 -16.09
N TYR A 261 -10.52 30.91 -16.43
CA TYR A 261 -10.06 29.52 -16.53
C TYR A 261 -9.58 29.17 -17.94
N LEU A 262 -8.70 28.17 -18.07
CA LEU A 262 -8.27 27.65 -19.38
C LEU A 262 -9.42 27.09 -20.22
N SER A 263 -10.40 26.48 -19.55
CA SER A 263 -11.70 26.14 -20.10
C SER A 263 -12.65 25.82 -18.97
N ALA A 264 -13.94 25.98 -19.21
CA ALA A 264 -14.97 25.59 -18.25
C ALA A 264 -15.99 24.63 -18.88
N LYS A 265 -16.53 23.72 -18.08
CA LYS A 265 -17.64 22.82 -18.45
C LYS A 265 -18.63 22.72 -17.31
N ILE A 266 -19.91 22.72 -17.63
CA ILE A 266 -20.99 22.49 -16.68
C ILE A 266 -21.83 21.29 -17.13
N VAL A 267 -22.31 20.53 -16.16
CA VAL A 267 -23.33 19.48 -16.31
C VAL A 267 -24.41 19.78 -15.28
N LEU A 268 -25.65 19.85 -15.73
CA LEU A 268 -26.80 20.29 -14.95
C LEU A 268 -27.75 19.14 -14.67
N SER A 269 -28.71 19.37 -13.78
CA SER A 269 -29.69 18.36 -13.41
C SER A 269 -30.50 17.87 -14.62
N THR A 270 -30.74 18.76 -15.59
CA THR A 270 -31.46 18.48 -16.85
C THR A 270 -30.71 17.53 -17.77
N ASP A 271 -29.40 17.36 -17.61
CA ASP A 271 -28.61 16.41 -18.39
C ASP A 271 -28.83 14.95 -17.94
N GLN A 272 -29.50 14.74 -16.79
CA GLN A 272 -29.86 13.43 -16.24
C GLN A 272 -28.65 12.49 -16.05
N PHE A 273 -27.53 13.04 -15.58
CA PHE A 273 -26.38 12.25 -15.18
C PHE A 273 -26.58 11.74 -13.75
N ASP A 274 -26.08 10.54 -13.46
CA ASP A 274 -25.85 10.12 -12.08
C ASP A 274 -24.45 10.58 -11.64
N GLU A 275 -24.18 10.49 -10.34
CA GLU A 275 -22.87 10.87 -9.77
C GLU A 275 -21.71 10.17 -10.50
N ARG A 276 -21.84 8.85 -10.72
CA ARG A 276 -20.80 8.04 -11.35
C ARG A 276 -20.45 8.58 -12.74
N ARG A 277 -21.45 8.85 -13.57
CA ARG A 277 -21.26 9.36 -14.93
C ARG A 277 -20.69 10.78 -14.93
N ALA A 278 -21.10 11.63 -13.98
CA ALA A 278 -20.56 12.97 -13.82
C ALA A 278 -19.06 12.95 -13.46
N ARG A 279 -18.67 12.16 -12.45
CA ARG A 279 -17.26 12.01 -12.07
C ARG A 279 -16.42 11.38 -13.19
N GLN A 280 -16.96 10.37 -13.88
CA GLN A 280 -16.29 9.78 -15.06
C GLN A 280 -16.07 10.81 -16.16
N LEU A 281 -17.05 11.66 -16.44
CA LEU A 281 -16.90 12.72 -17.43
C LEU A 281 -15.86 13.76 -17.01
N ALA A 282 -15.80 14.13 -15.73
CA ALA A 282 -14.77 15.03 -15.20
C ALA A 282 -13.36 14.46 -15.44
N VAL A 283 -13.13 13.18 -15.13
CA VAL A 283 -11.84 12.49 -15.39
C VAL A 283 -11.54 12.42 -16.89
N GLN A 284 -12.52 12.09 -17.72
CA GLN A 284 -12.34 12.05 -19.18
C GLN A 284 -11.96 13.43 -19.74
N GLN A 285 -12.59 14.49 -19.23
CA GLN A 285 -12.25 15.86 -19.61
C GLN A 285 -10.82 16.22 -19.17
N ALA A 286 -10.44 15.94 -17.92
CA ALA A 286 -9.08 16.18 -17.44
C ALA A 286 -8.04 15.48 -18.33
N LYS A 287 -8.28 14.21 -18.68
CA LYS A 287 -7.42 13.47 -19.60
C LYS A 287 -7.36 14.09 -21.00
N GLN A 288 -8.51 14.47 -21.57
CA GLN A 288 -8.57 15.10 -22.90
C GLN A 288 -7.85 16.46 -22.93
N LYS A 289 -7.95 17.21 -21.83
CA LYS A 289 -7.30 18.51 -21.64
C LYS A 289 -5.82 18.40 -21.25
N LYS A 290 -5.32 17.19 -21.02
CA LYS A 290 -3.94 16.92 -20.57
C LYS A 290 -3.63 17.63 -19.25
N SER A 291 -4.59 17.64 -18.33
CA SER A 291 -4.33 18.08 -16.96
C SER A 291 -3.34 17.14 -16.29
N ASP A 292 -2.41 17.70 -15.54
CA ASP A 292 -1.46 16.96 -14.71
C ASP A 292 -2.16 16.38 -13.48
N TYR A 293 -3.11 17.13 -12.90
CA TYR A 293 -3.90 16.72 -11.73
C TYR A 293 -5.40 17.00 -11.92
N ILE A 294 -6.22 16.29 -11.16
CA ILE A 294 -7.64 16.61 -10.97
C ILE A 294 -7.92 16.76 -9.47
N PHE A 295 -8.57 17.85 -9.09
CA PHE A 295 -8.98 18.13 -7.72
C PHE A 295 -10.50 18.08 -7.62
N PHE A 296 -11.01 17.04 -6.99
CA PHE A 296 -12.44 16.87 -6.73
C PHE A 296 -12.82 17.53 -5.41
N ILE A 297 -13.91 18.29 -5.42
CA ILE A 297 -14.50 18.87 -4.21
C ILE A 297 -16.00 18.69 -4.29
N ASP A 298 -16.54 17.97 -3.31
CA ASP A 298 -17.98 17.77 -3.18
C ASP A 298 -18.60 18.99 -2.47
N ALA A 299 -19.84 19.29 -2.83
CA ALA A 299 -20.51 20.53 -2.44
C ALA A 299 -20.84 20.64 -0.94
N ASP A 300 -20.76 19.53 -0.20
CA ASP A 300 -20.87 19.44 1.26
C ASP A 300 -19.52 19.63 1.98
N THR A 301 -18.44 19.91 1.23
CA THR A 301 -17.10 20.18 1.77
C THR A 301 -16.83 21.68 1.85
N HIS A 302 -16.32 22.14 2.99
CA HIS A 302 -15.83 23.51 3.18
C HIS A 302 -14.31 23.56 3.06
N VAL A 303 -13.80 24.33 2.08
CA VAL A 303 -12.36 24.58 1.90
C VAL A 303 -12.04 25.98 2.40
N ASP A 304 -11.59 26.06 3.65
CA ASP A 304 -11.22 27.33 4.30
C ASP A 304 -9.75 27.71 4.07
N ASP A 305 -8.86 26.72 3.95
CA ASP A 305 -7.47 26.94 3.62
C ASP A 305 -7.30 27.11 2.10
N LYS A 306 -6.87 28.31 1.70
CA LYS A 306 -6.64 28.66 0.30
C LYS A 306 -5.41 27.96 -0.28
N GLU A 307 -4.45 27.55 0.55
CA GLU A 307 -3.22 26.86 0.13
C GLU A 307 -3.40 25.34 -0.04
N LEU A 308 -4.56 24.80 0.33
CA LEU A 308 -4.83 23.35 0.39
C LEU A 308 -4.37 22.59 -0.86
N LEU A 309 -4.78 23.06 -2.05
CA LEU A 309 -4.40 22.41 -3.31
C LEU A 309 -2.88 22.37 -3.51
N ARG A 310 -2.20 23.48 -3.23
CA ARG A 310 -0.73 23.55 -3.33
C ARG A 310 -0.08 22.61 -2.33
N GLU A 311 -0.56 22.58 -1.09
CA GLU A 311 -0.03 21.70 -0.06
C GLU A 311 -0.15 20.22 -0.47
N LEU A 312 -1.34 19.79 -0.89
CA LEU A 312 -1.61 18.43 -1.37
C LEU A 312 -0.65 18.03 -2.50
N MET A 313 -0.40 18.92 -3.45
CA MET A 313 0.55 18.68 -4.54
C MET A 313 1.99 18.49 -4.05
N THR A 314 2.39 19.16 -2.95
CA THR A 314 3.75 19.00 -2.42
C THR A 314 4.02 17.59 -1.89
N TYR A 315 2.99 16.80 -1.56
CA TYR A 315 3.17 15.43 -1.08
C TYR A 315 3.60 14.45 -2.19
N ASP A 316 3.49 14.80 -3.47
CA ASP A 316 3.88 13.93 -4.60
C ASP A 316 3.31 12.51 -4.48
N ARG A 317 1.97 12.42 -4.41
CA ARG A 317 1.24 11.15 -4.33
C ARG A 317 0.28 11.02 -5.50
N GLN A 318 0.06 9.79 -5.94
CA GLN A 318 -0.92 9.49 -7.00
C GLN A 318 -2.35 9.86 -6.57
N PHE A 319 -2.66 9.62 -5.29
CA PHE A 319 -3.92 9.96 -4.65
C PHE A 319 -3.64 10.51 -3.25
N ILE A 320 -4.26 11.62 -2.91
CA ILE A 320 -4.22 12.23 -1.58
C ILE A 320 -5.52 12.98 -1.34
N ALA A 321 -5.99 12.96 -0.10
CA ALA A 321 -7.11 13.75 0.38
C ALA A 321 -6.65 14.51 1.65
N PRO A 322 -7.19 15.71 1.89
CA PRO A 322 -6.88 16.51 3.08
C PRO A 322 -7.48 15.95 4.37
#